data_AF-A0A9J7M742-F1
#
_entry.id   AF-A0A9J7M742-F1
#
_cell.length_a   1.000
_cell.length_b   1.000
_cell.length_c   1.000
_cell.angle_alpha   90.00
_cell.angle_beta   90.00
_cell.angle_gamma   90.00
#
_symmetry.space_group_name_H-M   'P 1'
#
loop_
_entity.id
_entity.type
_entity.pdbx_description
1 polymer ?
#
loop_
_entity_poly.entity_id
_entity_poly.type
_entity_poly.pdbx_seq_one_letter_code
_entity_poly.pdbx_strand_id
1 'polypeptide(L)'
;MVTMASPEEEYQDYQDLLEEHCYIITEMLDPIKVVPYLRSKHVMDENDYEEIEAKDTRKKKAMHFVNLLKGKGPEGYGHFIDILEKVMPHLYRLLTNKDPRRQSSISSYGQEEGDFCPDCLGAGSSE
;
A
#
# COMPACT_ATOMS: atom_id res chain seq x y z
N MET A 1 -6.41 31.69 2.72
CA MET A 1 -5.73 30.94 1.65
C MET A 1 -5.28 29.62 2.25
N VAL A 2 -5.65 28.54 1.55
CA VAL A 2 -5.26 27.13 1.75
C VAL A 2 -5.68 26.52 3.09
N THR A 3 -6.87 25.90 3.08
CA THR A 3 -7.16 24.76 3.93
C THR A 3 -6.02 23.75 3.75
N MET A 4 -5.28 23.47 4.81
CA MET A 4 -4.43 22.29 4.86
C MET A 4 -5.37 21.10 4.73
N ALA A 5 -5.54 20.59 3.51
CA ALA A 5 -6.10 19.28 3.27
C ALA A 5 -5.11 18.32 3.94
N SER A 6 -5.43 17.97 5.18
CA SER A 6 -4.70 16.97 5.91
C SER A 6 -4.82 15.67 5.11
N PRO A 7 -3.76 14.87 4.94
CA PRO A 7 -3.77 13.67 4.10
C PRO A 7 -4.77 12.57 4.55
N GLU A 8 -5.61 12.87 5.53
CA GLU A 8 -6.70 12.05 6.06
C GLU A 8 -8.00 12.11 5.25
N GLU A 9 -8.15 13.01 4.26
CA GLU A 9 -9.37 13.09 3.42
C GLU A 9 -9.41 12.08 2.25
N GLU A 10 -8.38 11.26 2.02
CA GLU A 10 -8.32 10.33 0.86
C GLU A 10 -9.12 9.02 1.04
N TYR A 11 -9.96 8.91 2.09
CA TYR A 11 -10.73 7.69 2.41
C TYR A 11 -12.18 7.94 2.82
N GLN A 12 -12.76 9.10 2.45
CA GLN A 12 -14.08 9.54 2.92
C GLN A 12 -15.20 8.49 2.73
N ASP A 13 -15.07 7.59 1.76
CA ASP A 13 -16.04 6.53 1.45
C ASP A 13 -15.36 5.16 1.18
N TYR A 14 -14.42 4.73 2.02
CA TYR A 14 -13.75 3.42 1.87
C TYR A 14 -14.73 2.22 1.87
N GLN A 15 -15.91 2.37 2.45
CA GLN A 15 -16.96 1.35 2.47
C GLN A 15 -17.57 1.14 1.07
N ASP A 16 -17.83 2.23 0.34
CA ASP A 16 -18.30 2.18 -1.05
C ASP A 16 -17.26 1.57 -1.97
N LEU A 17 -15.97 1.90 -1.78
CA LEU A 17 -14.87 1.26 -2.53
C LEU A 17 -14.78 -0.25 -2.27
N LEU A 18 -14.95 -0.67 -1.01
CA LEU A 18 -14.98 -2.09 -0.66
C LEU A 18 -16.20 -2.79 -1.26
N GLU A 19 -17.33 -2.10 -1.40
CA GLU A 19 -18.53 -2.64 -2.00
C GLU A 19 -18.41 -2.75 -3.53
N GLU A 20 -17.97 -1.69 -4.19
CA GLU A 20 -17.74 -1.64 -5.64
C GLU A 20 -16.76 -2.73 -6.08
N HIS A 21 -15.69 -2.92 -5.31
CA HIS A 21 -14.66 -3.90 -5.62
C HIS A 21 -14.81 -5.23 -4.88
N CYS A 22 -15.90 -5.43 -4.15
CA CYS A 22 -16.11 -6.65 -3.34
C CYS A 22 -15.98 -7.92 -4.20
N TYR A 23 -16.53 -7.89 -5.42
CA TYR A 23 -16.47 -9.00 -6.34
C TYR A 23 -15.03 -9.35 -6.72
N ILE A 24 -14.23 -8.37 -7.14
CA ILE A 24 -12.86 -8.63 -7.61
C ILE A 24 -11.92 -9.03 -6.46
N ILE A 25 -12.11 -8.42 -5.28
CA ILE A 25 -11.39 -8.82 -4.06
C ILE A 25 -11.73 -10.27 -3.72
N THR A 26 -13.01 -10.64 -3.74
CA THR A 26 -13.45 -12.00 -3.39
C THR A 26 -12.98 -13.06 -4.41
N GLU A 27 -12.85 -12.69 -5.69
CA GLU A 27 -12.40 -13.60 -6.75
C GLU A 27 -10.88 -13.80 -6.74
N MET A 28 -10.10 -12.78 -6.38
CA MET A 28 -8.63 -12.78 -6.55
C MET A 28 -7.85 -12.85 -5.23
N LEU A 29 -8.38 -12.29 -4.15
CA LEU A 29 -7.68 -12.20 -2.87
C LEU A 29 -7.61 -13.56 -2.17
N ASP A 30 -6.43 -13.87 -1.64
CA ASP A 30 -6.26 -14.91 -0.62
C ASP A 30 -5.99 -14.24 0.74
N PRO A 31 -6.98 -14.19 1.65
CA PRO A 31 -6.85 -13.44 2.90
C PRO A 31 -5.76 -14.00 3.82
N ILE A 32 -5.42 -15.30 3.71
CA ILE A 32 -4.36 -15.94 4.50
C ILE A 32 -2.99 -15.26 4.28
N LYS A 33 -2.78 -14.63 3.11
CA LYS A 33 -1.54 -13.92 2.79
C LYS A 33 -1.48 -12.49 3.32
N VAL A 34 -2.63 -11.86 3.57
CA VAL A 34 -2.70 -10.43 3.97
C VAL A 34 -3.02 -10.25 5.45
N VAL A 35 -3.83 -11.13 6.05
CA VAL A 35 -4.25 -11.02 7.45
C VAL A 35 -3.06 -11.02 8.43
N PRO A 36 -1.98 -11.81 8.25
CA PRO A 36 -0.82 -11.75 9.15
C PRO A 36 -0.17 -10.36 9.20
N TYR A 37 -0.13 -9.64 8.07
CA TYR A 37 0.37 -8.26 8.03
C TYR A 37 -0.59 -7.31 8.73
N LEU A 38 -1.89 -7.42 8.46
CA LEU A 38 -2.91 -6.58 9.10
C LEU A 38 -2.93 -6.77 10.62
N ARG A 39 -2.63 -7.98 11.10
CA ARG A 39 -2.42 -8.25 12.53
C ARG A 39 -1.19 -7.55 13.10
N SER A 40 -0.09 -7.52 12.36
CA SER A 40 1.10 -6.73 12.76
C SER A 40 0.85 -5.22 12.80
N LYS A 41 -0.21 -4.74 12.11
CA LYS A 41 -0.67 -3.36 12.12
C LYS A 41 -1.82 -3.11 13.09
N HIS A 42 -2.17 -4.09 13.93
CA HIS A 42 -3.29 -4.01 14.87
C HIS A 42 -4.65 -3.71 14.21
N VAL A 43 -4.79 -4.00 12.92
CA VAL A 43 -6.06 -3.86 12.19
C VAL A 43 -6.96 -5.08 12.44
N MET A 44 -6.38 -6.27 12.56
CA MET A 44 -7.09 -7.51 12.84
C MET A 44 -6.41 -8.26 13.97
N ASP A 45 -7.19 -9.03 14.72
CA ASP A 45 -6.68 -9.81 15.85
C ASP A 45 -6.52 -11.29 15.49
N GLU A 46 -6.03 -12.09 16.44
CA GLU A 46 -5.87 -13.53 16.23
C GLU A 46 -7.22 -14.24 16.00
N ASN A 47 -8.25 -13.85 16.75
CA ASN A 47 -9.59 -14.38 16.55
C ASN A 47 -10.12 -14.09 15.13
N ASP A 48 -9.91 -12.88 14.60
CA ASP A 48 -10.30 -12.52 13.23
C ASP A 48 -9.61 -13.45 12.21
N TYR A 49 -8.33 -13.75 12.44
CA TYR A 49 -7.56 -14.67 11.58
C TYR A 49 -8.12 -16.10 11.64
N GLU A 50 -8.40 -16.62 12.84
CA GLU A 50 -8.97 -17.96 13.01
C GLU A 50 -10.35 -18.07 12.35
N GLU A 51 -11.21 -17.06 12.48
CA GLU A 51 -12.54 -17.03 11.85
C GLU A 51 -12.46 -17.02 10.31
N ILE A 52 -11.47 -16.34 9.75
CA ILE A 52 -11.18 -16.36 8.31
C ILE A 52 -10.61 -17.72 7.91
N GLU A 53 -9.65 -18.26 8.66
CA GLU A 53 -9.02 -19.54 8.34
C GLU A 53 -10.02 -20.70 8.37
N ALA A 54 -10.99 -20.63 9.28
CA ALA A 54 -12.05 -21.62 9.46
C ALA A 54 -13.02 -21.77 8.28
N LYS A 55 -13.06 -20.84 7.30
CA LYS A 55 -13.96 -21.00 6.14
C LYS A 55 -13.39 -22.01 5.13
N ASP A 56 -14.26 -22.83 4.53
CA ASP A 56 -13.82 -23.93 3.66
C ASP A 56 -13.16 -23.50 2.35
N THR A 57 -13.59 -22.37 1.77
CA THR A 57 -13.17 -21.96 0.43
C THR A 57 -12.56 -20.57 0.45
N ARG A 58 -11.52 -20.34 -0.37
CA ARG A 58 -10.89 -19.02 -0.55
C ARG A 58 -11.93 -17.92 -0.74
N LYS A 59 -12.98 -18.18 -1.53
CA LYS A 59 -14.08 -17.24 -1.76
C LYS A 59 -14.82 -16.87 -0.47
N LYS A 60 -15.21 -17.86 0.35
CA LYS A 60 -15.84 -17.60 1.66
C LYS A 60 -14.88 -16.86 2.60
N LYS A 61 -13.59 -17.23 2.61
CA LYS A 61 -12.55 -16.55 3.39
C LYS A 61 -12.47 -15.07 3.00
N ALA A 62 -12.35 -14.77 1.71
CA ALA A 62 -12.22 -13.41 1.19
C ALA A 62 -13.48 -12.58 1.45
N MET A 63 -14.66 -13.15 1.25
CA MET A 63 -15.92 -12.47 1.56
C MET A 63 -16.05 -12.15 3.06
N HIS A 64 -15.64 -13.07 3.94
CA HIS A 64 -15.62 -12.82 5.38
C HIS A 64 -14.59 -11.77 5.77
N PHE A 65 -13.39 -11.81 5.17
CA PHE A 65 -12.35 -10.80 5.34
C PHE A 65 -12.85 -9.39 4.96
N VAL A 66 -13.54 -9.23 3.84
CA VAL A 66 -14.10 -7.93 3.42
C VAL A 66 -15.12 -7.42 4.46
N ASN A 67 -15.98 -8.30 4.99
CA ASN A 67 -16.93 -7.94 6.03
C ASN A 67 -16.25 -7.46 7.32
N LEU A 68 -15.18 -8.13 7.74
CA LEU A 68 -14.39 -7.70 8.90
C LEU A 68 -13.72 -6.35 8.62
N LEU A 69 -13.11 -6.19 7.45
CA LEU A 69 -12.40 -4.97 7.06
C LEU A 69 -13.33 -3.73 7.01
N LYS A 70 -14.59 -3.89 6.58
CA LYS A 70 -15.61 -2.83 6.61
C LYS A 70 -15.80 -2.24 8.03
N GLY A 71 -15.60 -3.05 9.07
CA GLY A 71 -15.73 -2.65 10.47
C GLY A 71 -14.45 -2.08 11.12
N LYS A 72 -13.30 -2.12 10.44
CA LYS A 72 -12.01 -1.68 11.01
C LYS A 72 -11.66 -0.21 10.76
N GLY A 73 -12.48 0.51 9.98
CA GLY A 73 -12.27 1.92 9.71
C GLY A 73 -11.33 2.22 8.54
N PRO A 74 -11.15 3.52 8.21
CA PRO A 74 -10.37 3.95 7.05
C PRO A 74 -8.88 3.60 7.17
N GLU A 75 -8.32 3.61 8.39
CA GLU A 75 -6.93 3.21 8.63
C GLU A 75 -6.67 1.73 8.28
N GLY A 76 -7.64 0.85 8.58
CA GLY A 76 -7.58 -0.55 8.22
C GLY A 76 -7.55 -0.78 6.71
N TYR A 77 -8.36 -0.02 5.98
CA TYR A 77 -8.36 -0.05 4.51
C TYR A 77 -7.04 0.48 3.93
N GLY A 78 -6.47 1.54 4.51
CA GLY A 78 -5.15 2.05 4.11
C GLY A 78 -4.04 1.00 4.25
N HIS A 79 -3.99 0.29 5.37
CA HIS A 79 -3.04 -0.81 5.57
C HIS A 79 -3.29 -2.01 4.63
N PHE A 80 -4.55 -2.29 4.30
CA PHE A 80 -4.90 -3.32 3.31
C PHE A 80 -4.35 -2.97 1.92
N ILE A 81 -4.51 -1.72 1.48
CA ILE A 81 -3.96 -1.25 0.20
C ILE A 81 -2.42 -1.31 0.20
N ASP A 82 -1.76 -0.96 1.31
CA ASP A 82 -0.30 -1.03 1.45
C ASP A 82 0.26 -2.46 1.34
N ILE A 83 -0.41 -3.46 1.93
CA ILE A 83 0.03 -4.85 1.77
C ILE A 83 -0.27 -5.38 0.37
N LEU A 84 -1.41 -4.99 -0.22
CA LEU A 84 -1.77 -5.38 -1.58
C LEU A 84 -0.73 -4.93 -2.60
N GLU A 85 -0.20 -3.72 -2.46
CA GLU A 85 0.89 -3.19 -3.29
C GLU A 85 2.10 -4.14 -3.30
N LYS A 86 2.39 -4.79 -2.17
CA LYS A 86 3.55 -5.68 -1.99
C LYS A 86 3.29 -7.11 -2.45
N VAL A 87 2.14 -7.68 -2.10
CA VAL A 87 1.86 -9.11 -2.31
C VAL A 87 1.07 -9.39 -3.59
N MET A 88 0.27 -8.43 -4.06
CA MET A 88 -0.64 -8.57 -5.20
C MET A 88 -0.74 -7.26 -5.98
N PRO A 89 0.35 -6.81 -6.64
CA PRO A 89 0.39 -5.54 -7.38
C PRO A 89 -0.69 -5.45 -8.48
N HIS A 90 -1.08 -6.60 -9.06
CA HIS A 90 -2.17 -6.67 -10.03
C HIS A 90 -3.51 -6.27 -9.42
N LEU A 91 -3.82 -6.73 -8.22
CA LEU A 91 -5.07 -6.40 -7.51
C LEU A 91 -5.02 -4.95 -7.00
N TYR A 92 -3.87 -4.49 -6.49
CA TYR A 92 -3.67 -3.09 -6.12
C TYR A 92 -4.02 -2.13 -7.26
N ARG A 93 -3.50 -2.39 -8.46
CA ARG A 93 -3.75 -1.54 -9.64
C ARG A 93 -5.22 -1.54 -10.05
N LEU A 94 -5.92 -2.66 -9.91
CA LEU A 94 -7.35 -2.74 -10.21
C LEU A 94 -8.21 -1.96 -9.21
N LEU A 95 -7.81 -1.94 -7.94
CA LEU A 95 -8.54 -1.25 -6.87
C LEU A 95 -8.27 0.25 -6.83
N THR A 96 -7.03 0.65 -7.08
CA THR A 96 -6.60 2.05 -6.90
C THR A 96 -6.48 2.80 -8.22
N ASN A 97 -6.45 2.08 -9.36
CA ASN A 97 -6.02 2.62 -10.66
C ASN A 97 -4.63 3.29 -10.64
N LYS A 98 -3.84 3.05 -9.58
CA LYS A 98 -2.47 3.55 -9.43
C LYS A 98 -1.49 2.44 -9.80
N ASP A 99 -0.34 2.81 -10.34
CA ASP A 99 0.76 1.84 -10.48
C ASP A 99 1.34 1.54 -9.10
N PRO A 100 1.60 0.26 -8.77
CA PRO A 100 2.28 -0.08 -7.52
C PRO A 100 3.60 0.68 -7.51
N ARG A 101 3.92 1.36 -6.40
CA ARG A 101 5.17 2.07 -6.23
C ARG A 101 6.27 1.11 -6.65
N ARG A 102 6.92 1.46 -7.78
CA ARG A 102 8.18 0.85 -8.15
C ARG A 102 9.00 0.96 -6.87
N GLN A 103 9.38 -0.18 -6.29
CA GLN A 103 10.53 -0.19 -5.41
C GLN A 103 11.67 0.23 -6.32
N SER A 104 11.86 1.54 -6.51
CA SER A 104 13.05 2.03 -7.16
C SER A 104 14.12 1.59 -6.21
N SER A 105 14.90 0.61 -6.66
CA SER A 105 16.20 0.29 -6.12
C SER A 105 16.81 1.60 -5.65
N ILE A 106 17.08 1.67 -4.35
CA ILE A 106 17.85 2.76 -3.76
C ILE A 106 19.10 2.93 -4.61
N SER A 107 19.08 3.97 -5.43
CA SER A 107 20.27 4.60 -5.99
C SER A 107 20.16 6.04 -5.55
N SER A 108 20.55 6.30 -4.31
CA SER A 108 20.61 7.66 -3.77
C SER A 108 21.61 7.73 -2.61
N TYR A 109 22.91 7.65 -2.92
CA TYR A 109 23.73 8.84 -2.65
C TYR A 109 23.50 9.71 -3.88
N GLY A 110 23.06 10.95 -3.87
CA GLY A 110 22.83 11.97 -2.86
C GLY A 110 22.74 13.23 -3.72
N GLN A 111 21.64 13.97 -3.63
CA GLN A 111 21.54 15.28 -4.27
C GLN A 111 22.36 16.25 -3.41
N GLU A 112 23.47 16.76 -3.95
CA GLU A 112 24.09 17.98 -3.45
C GLU A 112 24.07 19.03 -4.56
N GLU A 113 23.29 20.07 -4.25
CA GLU A 113 23.19 21.36 -4.92
C GLU A 113 24.58 22.00 -5.04
N GLY A 114 24.93 22.56 -6.20
CA GLY A 114 26.21 23.26 -6.33
C GLY A 114 26.52 23.74 -7.74
N ASP A 115 26.00 24.93 -8.06
CA ASP A 115 26.57 25.84 -9.05
C ASP A 115 28.09 25.98 -8.82
N PHE A 116 28.90 25.45 -9.74
CA PHE A 116 30.29 25.84 -9.91
C PHE A 116 30.76 25.53 -11.34
N CYS A 117 30.48 26.44 -12.26
CA CYS A 117 31.43 26.69 -13.35
C CYS A 117 32.40 27.75 -12.83
N PRO A 118 33.72 27.52 -12.90
CA PRO A 118 34.39 28.00 -14.10
C PRO A 118 35.61 27.19 -14.56
N ASP A 119 35.82 27.28 -15.86
CA ASP A 119 37.10 27.14 -16.56
C ASP A 119 38.24 27.89 -15.84
N CYS A 120 39.40 27.25 -15.68
CA CYS A 120 40.72 27.90 -15.68
C CYS A 120 41.84 26.87 -15.95
N LEU A 121 42.25 26.85 -17.21
CA LEU A 121 43.61 26.63 -17.72
C LEU A 121 44.77 26.55 -16.71
N GLY A 122 45.66 25.57 -16.94
CA GLY A 122 47.05 25.92 -17.27
C GLY A 122 48.17 25.45 -16.32
N ALA A 123 48.97 24.52 -16.86
CA ALA A 123 50.44 24.54 -16.95
C ALA A 123 51.35 24.27 -15.73
N GLY A 124 52.43 23.50 -16.04
CA GLY A 124 53.77 23.59 -15.44
C GLY A 124 54.05 22.57 -14.33
N SER A 125 54.77 21.48 -14.57
CA SER A 125 56.25 21.35 -14.71
C SER A 125 57.01 21.35 -13.37
N SER A 126 57.96 20.40 -13.29
CA SER A 126 59.18 20.41 -12.46
C SER A 126 58.98 20.03 -10.99
N GLU A 127 59.78 19.17 -10.36
CA GLU A 127 61.15 18.67 -10.58
C GLU A 127 61.28 17.21 -10.09
#